data_AF-A0A7X0CF26-F1
#
_entry.id   AF-A0A7X0CF26-F1
#
_cell.length_a   1.000
_cell.length_b   1.000
_cell.length_c   1.000
_cell.angle_alpha   90.00
_cell.angle_beta   90.00
_cell.angle_gamma   90.00
#
_symmetry.space_group_name_H-M   'P 1'
#
loop_
_entity.id
_entity.type
_entity.pdbx_description
1 polymer ?
#
loop_
_entity_poly.entity_id
_entity_poly.type
_entity_poly.pdbx_seq_one_letter_code
_entity_poly.pdbx_strand_id
1 'polypeptide(L)' 'MRNNYANTAQLKDLMTVPPMTAARHAELMRERNARRRMLEEARDLKKSEDNRYDDKR' A
#
# COMPACT_ATOMS: atom_id res chain seq x y z
N MET A 1 -13.64 3.80 -8.42
CA MET A 1 -12.67 3.30 -9.44
C MET A 1 -11.40 4.11 -9.31
N ARG A 2 -10.27 3.47 -8.98
CA ARG A 2 -8.96 4.14 -9.00
C ARG A 2 -8.57 4.27 -10.49
N ASN A 3 -8.48 5.49 -11.01
CA ASN A 3 -8.10 5.71 -12.40
C ASN A 3 -6.65 5.30 -12.61
N ASN A 4 -6.43 4.11 -13.19
CA ASN A 4 -5.09 3.60 -13.51
C ASN A 4 -4.38 4.42 -14.62
N TYR A 5 -5.12 5.28 -15.33
CA TYR A 5 -4.60 6.18 -16.36
C TYR A 5 -4.02 7.49 -15.80
N ALA A 6 -4.16 7.78 -14.51
CA ALA A 6 -3.60 8.97 -13.89
C ALA A 6 -2.07 8.88 -13.64
N ASN A 7 -1.47 7.71 -13.89
CA ASN A 7 -0.06 7.46 -13.65
C ASN A 7 0.70 7.25 -14.96
N THR A 8 0.57 8.22 -15.88
CA THR A 8 1.32 8.26 -17.13
C THR A 8 2.50 9.22 -16.97
N ALA A 9 3.70 8.67 -16.78
CA ALA A 9 4.91 9.47 -16.88
C ALA A 9 5.21 9.72 -18.37
N GLN A 10 5.60 10.94 -18.74
CA GLN A 10 6.11 11.19 -20.09
C GLN A 10 7.48 10.52 -20.24
N LEU A 11 7.78 10.02 -21.44
CA LEU A 11 9.07 9.36 -21.72
C LEU A 11 10.26 10.28 -21.39
N LYS A 12 10.12 11.58 -21.67
CA LYS A 12 11.15 12.57 -21.35
C LYS A 12 11.49 12.56 -19.86
N ASP A 13 10.48 12.52 -19.00
CA ASP A 13 10.67 12.52 -17.55
C ASP A 13 11.31 11.22 -17.10
N LEU A 14 10.90 10.08 -17.66
CA LEU A 14 11.51 8.79 -17.33
C LEU A 14 13.01 8.73 -17.68
N MET A 15 13.42 9.42 -18.74
CA MET A 15 14.80 9.45 -19.22
C MET A 15 15.69 10.47 -18.48
N THR A 16 15.09 11.48 -17.83
CA THR A 16 15.83 12.56 -17.14
C THR A 16 15.78 12.46 -15.62
N VAL A 17 14.91 11.62 -15.07
CA VAL A 17 14.83 11.39 -13.62
C VAL A 17 16.13 10.75 -13.11
N PRO A 18 16.75 11.32 -12.06
CA PRO A 18 17.94 10.73 -11.47
C PRO A 18 17.63 9.38 -10.82
N PRO A 19 18.62 8.47 -10.72
CA PRO A 19 18.43 7.19 -10.06
C PRO A 19 18.01 7.40 -8.60
N MET A 20 17.02 6.63 -8.16
CA MET A 20 16.50 6.70 -6.78
C MET A 20 17.63 6.43 -5.77
N THR A 21 17.76 7.30 -4.78
CA THR A 21 18.74 7.11 -3.71
C THR A 21 18.31 6.02 -2.73
N ALA A 22 19.27 5.36 -2.07
CA ALA A 22 18.98 4.34 -1.06
C ALA A 22 18.13 4.89 0.10
N ALA A 23 18.36 6.13 0.52
CA ALA A 23 17.57 6.81 1.55
C ALA A 23 16.10 6.97 1.11
N ARG A 24 15.88 7.44 -0.13
CA ARG A 24 14.54 7.61 -0.69
C ARG A 24 13.82 6.27 -0.83
N HIS A 25 14.54 5.22 -1.24
CA HIS A 25 13.99 3.87 -1.32
C HIS A 25 13.55 3.37 0.07
N ALA A 26 14.36 3.57 1.10
CA ALA A 26 14.03 3.17 2.47
C ALA A 26 12.77 3.88 3.01
N GLU A 27 12.61 5.18 2.73
CA GLU A 27 11.40 5.93 3.08
C GLU A 27 10.14 5.34 2.43
N LEU A 28 10.19 5.10 1.12
CA LEU A 28 9.07 4.52 0.38
C LEU A 28 8.70 3.12 0.92
N MET A 29 9.70 2.32 1.30
CA MET A 29 9.45 1.01 1.89
C MET A 29 8.80 1.11 3.27
N ARG A 30 9.21 2.07 4.11
CA ARG A 30 8.55 2.34 5.40
C ARG A 30 7.08 2.71 5.20
N GLU A 31 6.78 3.60 4.26
CA GLU A 31 5.40 4.02 3.95
C GLU A 31 4.55 2.85 3.43
N ARG A 32 5.11 2.03 2.52
CA ARG A 32 4.43 0.83 2.00
C ARG A 32 4.13 -0.19 3.09
N ASN A 33 5.09 -0.43 3.98
CA ASN A 33 4.92 -1.36 5.09
C ASN A 33 3.87 -0.86 6.09
N ALA A 34 3.84 0.44 6.40
CA ALA A 34 2.82 1.03 7.26
C ALA A 34 1.41 0.83 6.68
N ARG A 35 1.21 1.14 5.40
CA ARG A 35 -0.08 0.90 4.72
C ARG A 35 -0.47 -0.58 4.71
N ARG A 36 0.48 -1.48 4.53
CA ARG A 36 0.22 -2.93 4.57
C ARG A 36 -0.26 -3.37 5.96
N ARG A 37 0.45 -2.94 7.02
CA ARG A 37 0.08 -3.26 8.41
C ARG A 37 -1.34 -2.79 8.73
N MET A 38 -1.70 -1.56 8.37
CA MET A 38 -3.06 -1.04 8.58
C MET A 38 -4.13 -1.91 7.89
N LEU A 39 -3.86 -2.40 6.69
CA LEU A 39 -4.79 -3.26 5.96
C LEU A 39 -4.88 -4.67 6.58
N GLU A 40 -3.76 -5.20 7.06
CA GLU A 40 -3.72 -6.49 7.76
C GLU A 40 -4.47 -6.43 9.09
N GLU A 41 -4.19 -5.41 9.91
CA GLU A 41 -4.90 -5.15 11.16
C GLU A 41 -6.42 -5.00 10.94
N ALA A 42 -6.84 -4.24 9.92
CA ALA A 42 -8.26 -4.09 9.58
C ALA A 42 -8.90 -5.42 9.14
N ARG A 43 -8.16 -6.27 8.42
CA ARG A 43 -8.64 -7.60 8.01
C ARG A 43 -8.76 -8.54 9.20
N ASP A 44 -7.80 -8.52 10.11
CA ASP A 44 -7.78 -9.37 11.30
C ASP A 44 -8.89 -8.97 12.27
N LEU A 45 -9.13 -7.66 12.45
CA LEU A 45 -10.28 -7.15 13.21
C LEU A 45 -11.60 -7.69 12.62
N LYS A 46 -11.80 -7.57 11.30
CA LYS A 46 -13.01 -8.11 10.65
C LYS A 46 -13.18 -9.61 10.87
N LYS A 47 -12.12 -10.41 10.66
CA LYS A 47 -12.18 -11.86 10.91
C LYS A 47 -12.51 -12.19 12.36
N SER A 48 -11.96 -11.43 13.31
CA SER A 48 -12.26 -11.61 14.73
C SER A 48 -13.72 -11.31 15.08
N GLU A 49 -14.37 -10.39 14.37
CA GLU A 49 -15.79 -10.07 14.53
C GLU A 49 -16.66 -11.17 13.93
N ASP A 50 -16.34 -11.63 12.72
CA ASP A 50 -17.06 -12.73 12.06
C ASP A 50 -17.02 -14.01 12.92
N ASN A 51 -15.84 -14.39 13.43
CA ASN A 51 -15.69 -15.56 14.31
C ASN A 51 -16.47 -15.43 15.63
N ARG A 52 -16.59 -14.22 16.20
CA ARG A 52 -17.36 -13.95 17.43
C ARG A 52 -18.87 -14.05 17.22
N TYR A 53 -19.34 -13.86 15.98
CA TYR A 53 -20.75 -13.99 15.65
C TYR A 53 -21.13 -15.45 15.37
N ASP A 54 -20.26 -16.22 14.73
CA ASP A 54 -20.47 -17.65 14.48
C ASP A 54 -20.50 -18.49 15.76
N ASP A 55 -19.72 -18.14 16.78
CA ASP A 55 -19.71 -18.82 18.10
C ASP A 55 -21.00 -18.60 18.94
N LYS A 56 -21.85 -17.63 18.55
CA LYS A 56 -23.12 -17.33 19.25
C LYS A 56 -24.35 -18.00 18.61
N ARG A 57 -24.17 -18.90 17.63
CA ARG A 57 -25.26 -19.62 16.96
C ARG A 57 -25.36 -21.07 17.40
#